data_AF-A0A660M3Y9-F1
#
_entry.id   AF-A0A660M3Y9-F1
#
_cell.length_a   1.000
_cell.length_b   1.000
_cell.length_c   1.000
_cell.angle_alpha   90.00
_cell.angle_beta   90.00
_cell.angle_gamma   90.00
#
_symmetry.space_group_name_H-M   'P 1'
#
loop_
_entity.id
_entity.type
_entity.pdbx_description
1 polymer ?
#
loop_
_entity_poly.entity_id
_entity_poly.type
_entity_poly.pdbx_seq_one_letter_code
_entity_poly.pdbx_strand_id
1 'polypeptide(L)'
;MSWELLDKVDLDENARNYEVLKQPTTRKEELAIGKIEEMLLDGLPLTHSTKPENLISIQNSAIKPAEALPEGKFTHTLPLDESLGLDKYVFASWGDVRRHPIYGSSTLLLCTEKILLSDETIASPYDITLRIGAGTNLPYDELNRTDTKHLKAYLQTLVTGERWLEITARNALRNVISNGTVPVVSHAKLNTGEIKHKGAINADHIQEVLSTEDDYHTALNEMLRNGFTASSLNSLTKLYGHIPTEYEASLNKAKKMWRKIVDLAGY
;
A
#
# COMPACT_ATOMS: atom_id res chain seq x y z
N MET A 1 -14.53 26.00 7.07
CA MET A 1 -14.35 25.23 8.32
C MET A 1 -13.72 23.94 7.86
N SER A 2 -12.42 23.70 8.08
CA SER A 2 -11.80 22.45 7.60
C SER A 2 -12.36 21.28 8.41
N TRP A 3 -12.79 20.22 7.73
CA TRP A 3 -13.10 18.98 8.41
C TRP A 3 -11.75 18.30 8.65
N GLU A 4 -11.18 18.42 9.86
CA GLU A 4 -10.06 17.55 10.24
C GLU A 4 -10.63 16.14 10.44
N LEU A 5 -10.58 15.36 9.36
CA LEU A 5 -11.26 14.09 9.19
C LEU A 5 -10.87 13.07 10.27
N LEU A 6 -9.59 13.08 10.63
CA LEU A 6 -8.97 12.02 11.42
C LEU A 6 -9.15 12.21 12.92
N ASP A 7 -9.30 13.45 13.39
CA ASP A 7 -9.60 13.74 14.79
C ASP A 7 -10.99 13.22 15.22
N LYS A 8 -11.83 12.85 14.24
CA LYS A 8 -13.19 12.36 14.45
C LYS A 8 -13.35 10.88 14.13
N VAL A 9 -12.31 10.21 13.61
CA VAL A 9 -12.36 8.80 13.25
C VAL A 9 -11.71 7.98 14.36
N ASP A 10 -12.47 7.04 14.89
CA ASP A 10 -11.96 6.05 15.84
C ASP A 10 -11.39 4.86 15.05
N LEU A 11 -10.06 4.85 14.87
CA LEU A 11 -9.35 3.83 14.09
C LEU A 11 -9.46 2.44 14.74
N ASP A 12 -9.54 2.36 16.07
CA ASP A 12 -9.68 1.10 16.80
C ASP A 12 -11.10 0.54 16.68
N GLU A 13 -12.12 1.40 16.74
CA GLU A 13 -13.50 1.00 16.47
C GLU A 13 -13.64 0.53 15.02
N ASN A 14 -13.00 1.22 14.07
CA ASN A 14 -13.01 0.83 12.66
C ASN A 14 -12.38 -0.54 12.40
N ALA A 15 -11.35 -0.93 13.16
CA ALA A 15 -10.77 -2.28 13.05
C ALA A 15 -11.83 -3.38 13.26
N ARG A 16 -12.88 -3.11 14.04
CA ARG A 16 -14.02 -4.03 14.24
C ARG A 16 -14.91 -4.19 13.01
N ASN A 17 -14.76 -3.35 11.98
CA ASN A 17 -15.46 -3.54 10.71
C ASN A 17 -14.84 -4.65 9.85
N TYR A 18 -13.63 -5.11 10.20
CA TYR A 18 -12.92 -6.14 9.46
C TYR A 18 -13.25 -7.54 9.96
N GLU A 19 -14.05 -8.27 9.17
CA GLU A 19 -14.40 -9.68 9.45
C GLU A 19 -13.19 -10.58 9.62
N VAL A 20 -12.04 -10.23 9.01
CA VAL A 20 -10.81 -11.00 9.16
C VAL A 20 -10.26 -11.01 10.58
N LEU A 21 -10.43 -9.90 11.32
CA LEU A 21 -9.96 -9.75 12.70
C LEU A 21 -10.92 -10.43 13.70
N LYS A 22 -12.20 -10.59 13.35
CA LYS A 22 -13.21 -11.24 14.22
C LYS A 22 -13.06 -12.75 14.31
N GLN A 23 -12.41 -13.37 13.34
CA GLN A 23 -12.29 -14.82 13.31
C GLN A 23 -11.14 -15.27 14.22
N PRO A 24 -11.36 -16.28 15.07
CA PRO A 24 -10.32 -16.80 15.94
C PRO A 24 -9.20 -17.43 15.11
N THR A 25 -7.98 -17.31 15.62
CA THR A 25 -6.78 -17.95 15.08
C THR A 25 -6.31 -19.06 16.02
N THR A 26 -5.82 -20.13 15.45
CA THR A 26 -5.03 -21.13 16.19
C THR A 26 -3.60 -20.61 16.39
N ARG A 27 -2.89 -21.17 17.38
CA ARG A 27 -1.47 -20.86 17.60
C ARG A 27 -0.60 -21.07 16.36
N LYS A 28 -0.93 -22.05 15.52
CA LYS A 28 -0.22 -22.32 14.26
C LYS A 28 -0.46 -21.22 13.23
N GLU A 29 -1.70 -20.76 13.10
CA GLU A 29 -2.06 -19.65 12.24
C GLU A 29 -1.43 -18.35 12.73
N GLU A 30 -1.37 -18.08 14.03
CA GLU A 30 -0.68 -16.90 14.58
C GLU A 30 0.81 -16.87 14.20
N LEU A 31 1.49 -18.01 14.31
CA LEU A 31 2.89 -18.13 13.89
C LEU A 31 3.05 -17.92 12.36
N ALA A 32 2.11 -18.44 11.57
CA ALA A 32 2.11 -18.24 10.12
C ALA A 32 1.81 -16.78 9.74
N ILE A 33 0.86 -16.13 10.42
CA ILE A 33 0.52 -14.72 10.25
C ILE A 33 1.74 -13.85 10.54
N GLY A 34 2.42 -14.03 11.68
CA GLY A 34 3.62 -13.26 12.00
C GLY A 34 4.73 -13.42 10.96
N LYS A 35 4.87 -14.61 10.35
CA LYS A 35 5.82 -14.83 9.23
C LYS A 35 5.40 -14.11 7.96
N ILE A 36 4.10 -13.99 7.70
CA ILE A 36 3.58 -13.22 6.57
C ILE A 36 3.77 -11.72 6.82
N GLU A 37 3.57 -11.25 8.06
CA GLU A 37 3.80 -9.85 8.44
C GLU A 37 5.27 -9.46 8.22
N GLU A 38 6.22 -10.28 8.70
CA GLU A 38 7.66 -10.12 8.41
C GLU A 38 7.91 -10.04 6.89
N MET A 39 7.35 -10.98 6.12
CA MET A 39 7.48 -10.97 4.66
C MET A 39 6.89 -9.73 4.02
N LEU A 40 5.75 -9.22 4.48
CA LEU A 40 5.11 -8.02 3.95
C LEU A 40 5.94 -6.76 4.21
N LEU A 41 6.54 -6.66 5.40
CA LEU A 41 7.41 -5.53 5.76
C LEU A 41 8.72 -5.54 4.94
N ASP A 42 9.34 -6.71 4.77
CA ASP A 42 10.63 -6.83 4.07
C ASP A 42 10.48 -6.89 2.54
N GLY A 43 9.39 -7.50 2.07
CA GLY A 43 9.23 -7.92 0.68
C GLY A 43 8.27 -7.08 -0.15
N LEU A 44 7.43 -6.25 0.49
CA LEU A 44 6.47 -5.40 -0.19
C LEU A 44 6.76 -3.92 0.13
N PRO A 45 7.42 -3.19 -0.78
CA PRO A 45 7.87 -1.83 -0.49
C PRO A 45 6.68 -0.86 -0.47
N LEU A 46 6.75 0.12 0.43
CA LEU A 46 6.00 1.36 0.27
C LEU A 46 6.67 2.23 -0.80
N THR A 47 5.85 2.82 -1.67
CA THR A 47 6.33 3.59 -2.80
C THR A 47 5.72 4.98 -2.83
N HIS A 48 6.54 5.98 -3.16
CA HIS A 48 6.09 7.34 -3.43
C HIS A 48 6.57 7.78 -4.80
N SER A 49 5.65 8.01 -5.73
CA SER A 49 5.98 8.52 -7.06
C SER A 49 6.18 10.03 -7.03
N THR A 50 7.22 10.51 -7.70
CA THR A 50 7.51 11.94 -7.82
C THR A 50 8.07 12.25 -9.19
N LYS A 51 7.98 13.53 -9.58
CA LYS A 51 8.69 14.03 -10.75
C LYS A 51 10.21 14.06 -10.50
N PRO A 52 11.05 13.76 -11.52
CA PRO A 52 12.50 13.71 -11.38
C PRO A 52 13.12 15.00 -10.82
N GLU A 53 12.58 16.16 -11.18
CA GLU A 53 13.10 17.46 -10.72
C GLU A 53 12.99 17.68 -9.20
N ASN A 54 12.13 16.92 -8.51
CA ASN A 54 11.97 17.02 -7.05
C ASN A 54 12.95 16.13 -6.29
N LEU A 55 13.61 15.16 -6.94
CA LEU A 55 14.41 14.13 -6.27
C LEU A 55 15.53 14.73 -5.42
N ILE A 56 16.29 15.70 -5.95
CA ILE A 56 17.39 16.34 -5.23
C ILE A 56 16.89 17.01 -3.95
N SER A 57 15.76 17.71 -4.02
CA SER A 57 15.17 18.36 -2.83
C SER A 57 14.72 17.34 -1.80
N ILE A 58 14.10 16.24 -2.24
CA ILE A 58 13.59 15.20 -1.36
C ILE A 58 14.74 14.47 -0.68
N GLN A 59 15.74 14.01 -1.45
CA GLN A 59 16.91 13.29 -0.92
C GLN A 59 17.75 14.13 0.05
N ASN A 60 17.76 15.45 -0.11
CA ASN A 60 18.45 16.37 0.81
C ASN A 60 17.60 16.79 2.02
N SER A 61 16.30 16.48 2.05
CA SER A 61 15.42 16.91 3.14
C SER A 61 14.39 15.84 3.50
N ALA A 62 13.24 15.86 2.82
CA ALA A 62 12.12 14.98 3.08
C ALA A 62 11.14 15.00 1.90
N ILE A 63 10.27 13.98 1.84
CA ILE A 63 9.00 14.07 1.15
C ILE A 63 8.07 14.89 2.06
N LYS A 64 7.61 16.04 1.57
CA LYS A 64 6.78 16.97 2.35
C LYS A 64 5.29 16.76 2.05
N PRO A 65 4.40 16.92 3.04
CA PRO A 65 2.97 16.95 2.81
C PRO A 65 2.59 18.19 1.97
N ALA A 66 1.43 18.16 1.33
CA ALA A 66 1.00 19.22 0.42
C ALA A 66 0.94 20.60 1.07
N GLU A 67 0.49 20.69 2.33
CA GLU A 67 0.41 21.95 3.09
C GLU A 67 1.77 22.65 3.23
N ALA A 68 2.87 21.89 3.18
CA ALA A 68 4.24 22.38 3.34
C ALA A 68 4.95 22.64 2.00
N LEU A 69 4.26 22.44 0.87
CA LEU A 69 4.76 22.71 -0.46
C LEU A 69 4.32 24.11 -0.93
N PRO A 70 5.14 24.81 -1.72
CA PRO A 70 4.72 26.04 -2.38
C PRO A 70 3.46 25.85 -3.23
N GLU A 71 2.64 26.90 -3.33
CA GLU A 71 1.43 26.91 -4.16
C GLU A 71 1.74 26.51 -5.62
N GLY A 72 0.85 25.74 -6.23
CA GLY A 72 1.00 25.24 -7.60
C GLY A 72 2.03 24.12 -7.77
N LYS A 73 2.64 23.63 -6.67
CA LYS A 73 3.42 22.39 -6.72
C LYS A 73 2.53 21.19 -6.94
N PHE A 74 3.08 20.25 -7.68
CA PHE A 74 2.41 19.02 -7.99
C PHE A 74 2.44 18.08 -6.77
N THR A 75 1.28 17.63 -6.32
CA THR A 75 1.07 16.80 -5.13
C THR A 75 0.13 15.63 -5.44
N HIS A 76 0.11 14.63 -4.56
CA HIS A 76 -0.85 13.51 -4.56
C HIS A 76 -2.18 13.90 -3.91
N THR A 77 -2.23 15.05 -3.22
CA THR A 77 -3.41 15.58 -2.55
C THR A 77 -4.37 16.22 -3.54
N LEU A 78 -5.63 15.80 -3.50
CA LEU A 78 -6.71 16.35 -4.29
C LEU A 78 -7.59 17.32 -3.45
N PRO A 79 -8.37 18.24 -4.06
CA PRO A 79 -9.30 19.13 -3.36
C PRO A 79 -10.17 18.48 -2.27
N LEU A 80 -10.64 17.25 -2.50
CA LEU A 80 -11.35 16.52 -1.46
C LEU A 80 -10.42 16.21 -0.28
N ASP A 81 -9.23 15.65 -0.52
CA ASP A 81 -8.24 15.34 0.51
C ASP A 81 -7.88 16.57 1.35
N GLU A 82 -7.65 17.70 0.69
CA GLU A 82 -7.36 18.98 1.36
C GLU A 82 -8.53 19.43 2.25
N SER A 83 -9.77 19.37 1.75
CA SER A 83 -10.95 19.72 2.55
C SER A 83 -11.16 18.82 3.78
N LEU A 84 -10.54 17.64 3.76
CA LEU A 84 -10.53 16.65 4.83
C LEU A 84 -9.27 16.74 5.73
N GLY A 85 -8.37 17.69 5.48
CA GLY A 85 -7.12 17.86 6.23
C GLY A 85 -6.07 16.77 5.94
N LEU A 86 -6.19 16.06 4.82
CA LEU A 86 -5.21 15.07 4.37
C LEU A 86 -4.04 15.72 3.60
N ASP A 87 -4.10 17.02 3.33
CA ASP A 87 -2.98 17.83 2.86
C ASP A 87 -1.80 17.88 3.83
N LYS A 88 -2.03 17.50 5.09
CA LYS A 88 -1.02 17.29 6.15
C LYS A 88 -0.31 15.94 6.06
N TYR A 89 -0.70 15.06 5.13
CA TYR A 89 -0.20 13.69 5.01
C TYR A 89 0.61 13.51 3.73
N VAL A 90 1.63 12.66 3.81
CA VAL A 90 2.32 12.10 2.65
C VAL A 90 1.66 10.78 2.28
N PHE A 91 1.32 10.65 1.00
CA PHE A 91 0.68 9.47 0.44
C PHE A 91 1.75 8.51 -0.10
N ALA A 92 1.56 7.22 0.19
CA ALA A 92 2.38 6.14 -0.33
C ALA A 92 1.48 4.96 -0.76
N SER A 93 1.90 4.28 -1.81
CA SER A 93 1.26 3.05 -2.30
C SER A 93 2.01 1.85 -1.73
N TRP A 94 1.30 0.78 -1.35
CA TRP A 94 1.96 -0.41 -0.82
C TRP A 94 2.05 -1.52 -1.89
N GLY A 95 3.27 -1.81 -2.34
CA GLY A 95 3.55 -2.85 -3.34
C GLY A 95 3.36 -2.41 -4.79
N ASP A 96 3.09 -1.13 -5.06
CA ASP A 96 3.00 -0.61 -6.43
C ASP A 96 4.36 -0.06 -6.91
N VAL A 97 5.11 -0.93 -7.58
CA VAL A 97 6.43 -0.62 -8.16
C VAL A 97 6.27 -0.35 -9.66
N ARG A 98 5.64 0.77 -10.00
CA ARG A 98 5.42 1.22 -11.39
C ARG A 98 5.62 2.72 -11.52
N ARG A 99 5.97 3.15 -12.73
CA ARG A 99 5.95 4.58 -13.09
C ARG A 99 4.52 5.09 -13.06
N HIS A 100 4.28 6.18 -12.32
CA HIS A 100 2.94 6.76 -12.26
C HIS A 100 2.78 7.84 -13.34
N PRO A 101 1.85 7.68 -14.31
CA PRO A 101 1.74 8.62 -15.44
C PRO A 101 1.35 10.03 -14.99
N ILE A 102 0.66 10.13 -13.86
CA ILE A 102 0.20 11.41 -13.30
C ILE A 102 1.25 11.97 -12.33
N TYR A 103 1.84 11.14 -11.46
CA TYR A 103 2.62 11.62 -10.31
C TYR A 103 4.13 11.73 -10.56
N GLY A 104 4.61 11.15 -11.67
CA GLY A 104 5.98 11.26 -12.12
C GLY A 104 6.61 9.92 -12.47
N SER A 105 7.69 9.98 -13.24
CA SER A 105 8.40 8.80 -13.75
C SER A 105 9.42 8.21 -12.78
N SER A 106 9.65 8.86 -11.64
CA SER A 106 10.55 8.36 -10.59
C SER A 106 9.75 7.87 -9.39
N THR A 107 10.21 6.78 -8.77
CA THR A 107 9.55 6.16 -7.62
C THR A 107 10.56 6.01 -6.49
N LEU A 108 10.22 6.51 -5.30
CA LEU A 108 11.01 6.35 -4.09
C LEU A 108 10.53 5.08 -3.38
N LEU A 109 11.44 4.17 -3.07
CA LEU A 109 11.17 3.05 -2.16
C LEU A 109 11.40 3.52 -0.73
N LEU A 110 10.36 3.40 0.10
CA LEU A 110 10.37 3.84 1.48
C LEU A 110 10.58 2.64 2.41
N CYS A 111 11.17 2.89 3.58
CA CYS A 111 11.29 1.88 4.62
C CYS A 111 9.90 1.50 5.15
N THR A 112 9.35 0.40 4.65
CA THR A 112 7.98 -0.05 4.95
C THR A 112 7.73 -0.16 6.44
N GLU A 113 8.61 -0.82 7.20
CA GLU A 113 8.45 -0.97 8.65
C GLU A 113 8.36 0.37 9.38
N LYS A 114 9.26 1.32 9.09
CA LYS A 114 9.31 2.61 9.78
C LYS A 114 8.12 3.49 9.49
N ILE A 115 7.60 3.43 8.27
CA ILE A 115 6.48 4.27 7.85
C ILE A 115 5.17 3.59 8.19
N LEU A 116 4.96 2.32 7.81
CA LEU A 116 3.70 1.62 8.04
C LEU A 116 3.39 1.48 9.54
N LEU A 117 4.38 1.20 10.38
CA LEU A 117 4.18 0.99 11.83
C LEU A 117 4.31 2.29 12.65
N SER A 118 4.37 3.45 11.99
CA SER A 118 4.36 4.74 12.68
C SER A 118 2.98 5.02 13.28
N ASP A 119 2.95 5.60 14.48
CA ASP A 119 1.71 6.12 15.10
C ASP A 119 1.06 7.22 14.26
N GLU A 120 1.84 7.86 13.38
CA GLU A 120 1.40 8.89 12.45
C GLU A 120 0.81 8.30 11.14
N THR A 121 0.68 6.97 11.04
CA THR A 121 0.25 6.30 9.83
C THR A 121 -1.14 5.69 9.90
N ILE A 122 -1.91 6.03 8.88
CA ILE A 122 -3.25 5.52 8.65
C ILE A 122 -3.28 4.83 7.30
N ALA A 123 -3.95 3.69 7.25
CA ALA A 123 -4.13 2.92 6.04
C ALA A 123 -5.60 2.85 5.66
N SER A 124 -5.85 2.77 4.35
CA SER A 124 -7.15 2.50 3.79
C SER A 124 -7.07 1.42 2.71
N PRO A 125 -8.09 0.57 2.57
CA PRO A 125 -8.12 -0.49 1.56
C PRO A 125 -8.07 0.03 0.11
N TYR A 126 -8.42 1.28 -0.13
CA TYR A 126 -8.44 1.89 -1.46
C TYR A 126 -8.33 3.41 -1.34
N ASP A 127 -8.08 4.06 -2.47
CA ASP A 127 -8.15 5.52 -2.62
C ASP A 127 -9.61 5.98 -2.48
N ILE A 128 -9.82 7.10 -1.77
CA ILE A 128 -11.13 7.72 -1.53
C ILE A 128 -11.93 7.95 -2.84
N THR A 129 -11.22 8.29 -3.91
CA THR A 129 -11.78 8.59 -5.24
C THR A 129 -12.34 7.36 -5.95
N LEU A 130 -12.01 6.14 -5.52
CA LEU A 130 -12.58 4.91 -6.10
C LEU A 130 -14.04 4.65 -5.68
N ARG A 131 -14.53 5.31 -4.62
CA ARG A 131 -15.91 5.16 -4.13
C ARG A 131 -16.78 6.40 -4.30
N ILE A 132 -16.15 7.55 -4.46
CA ILE A 132 -16.80 8.83 -4.73
C ILE A 132 -16.82 9.00 -6.25
N GLY A 133 -17.95 9.40 -6.85
CA GLY A 133 -18.12 9.33 -8.31
C GLY A 133 -16.94 9.93 -9.08
N ALA A 134 -16.48 9.23 -10.13
CA ALA A 134 -15.24 9.47 -10.90
C ALA A 134 -15.07 10.85 -11.59
N GLY A 135 -15.88 11.84 -11.23
CA GLY A 135 -15.78 13.23 -11.67
C GLY A 135 -15.89 14.27 -10.53
N THR A 136 -15.90 13.84 -9.27
CA THR A 136 -16.10 14.73 -8.12
C THR A 136 -14.84 14.84 -7.27
N ASN A 137 -13.82 15.47 -7.85
CA ASN A 137 -12.71 16.01 -7.07
C ASN A 137 -13.10 17.37 -6.48
N LEU A 138 -14.20 17.37 -5.73
CA LEU A 138 -14.78 18.56 -5.12
C LEU A 138 -14.47 18.56 -3.63
N PRO A 139 -14.29 19.74 -3.00
CA PRO A 139 -14.23 19.85 -1.55
C PRO A 139 -15.47 19.22 -0.87
N TYR A 140 -15.31 18.78 0.37
CA TYR A 140 -16.36 18.13 1.17
C TYR A 140 -17.72 18.87 1.15
N ASP A 141 -17.70 20.20 1.32
CA ASP A 141 -18.90 21.03 1.39
C ASP A 141 -19.69 21.10 0.07
N GLU A 142 -19.10 20.62 -1.02
CA GLU A 142 -19.68 20.58 -2.36
C GLU A 142 -20.13 19.17 -2.78
N LEU A 143 -19.88 18.15 -1.94
CA LEU A 143 -20.31 16.78 -2.23
C LEU A 143 -21.83 16.66 -2.19
N ASN A 144 -22.39 15.93 -3.15
CA ASN A 144 -23.80 15.57 -3.10
C ASN A 144 -24.06 14.53 -1.98
N ARG A 145 -25.34 14.26 -1.70
CA ARG A 145 -25.76 13.35 -0.63
C ARG A 145 -25.23 11.91 -0.80
N THR A 146 -25.15 11.41 -2.03
CA THR A 146 -24.67 10.06 -2.32
C THR A 146 -23.17 9.96 -2.05
N ASP A 147 -22.39 10.91 -2.56
CA ASP A 147 -20.94 10.96 -2.36
C ASP A 147 -20.59 11.20 -0.90
N THR A 148 -21.35 12.03 -0.19
CA THR A 148 -21.23 12.19 1.27
C THR A 148 -21.45 10.86 2.01
N LYS A 149 -22.39 10.02 1.57
CA LYS A 149 -22.65 8.71 2.17
C LYS A 149 -21.49 7.74 1.88
N HIS A 150 -20.97 7.73 0.66
CA HIS A 150 -19.82 6.91 0.30
C HIS A 150 -18.56 7.31 1.06
N LEU A 151 -18.33 8.62 1.21
CA LEU A 151 -17.26 9.13 2.05
C LEU A 151 -17.40 8.61 3.49
N LYS A 152 -18.56 8.76 4.13
CA LYS A 152 -18.77 8.24 5.50
C LYS A 152 -18.49 6.75 5.61
N ALA A 153 -18.86 5.96 4.61
CA ALA A 153 -18.55 4.52 4.58
C ALA A 153 -17.04 4.26 4.40
N TYR A 154 -16.35 5.05 3.57
CA TYR A 154 -14.90 4.99 3.41
C TYR A 154 -14.17 5.28 4.73
N LEU A 155 -14.62 6.28 5.48
CA LEU A 155 -14.00 6.64 6.78
C LEU A 155 -14.07 5.52 7.81
N GLN A 156 -15.07 4.64 7.71
CA GLN A 156 -15.19 3.45 8.56
C GLN A 156 -14.21 2.33 8.20
N THR A 157 -13.44 2.51 7.13
CA THR A 157 -12.39 1.57 6.68
C THR A 157 -10.98 2.03 7.04
N LEU A 158 -10.82 3.21 7.64
CA LEU A 158 -9.50 3.68 8.05
C LEU A 158 -9.06 2.95 9.31
N VAL A 159 -7.82 2.48 9.32
CA VAL A 159 -7.20 1.80 10.49
C VAL A 159 -5.75 2.26 10.63
N THR A 160 -5.13 1.96 11.78
CA THR A 160 -3.67 2.12 11.93
C THR A 160 -2.91 1.22 10.96
N GLY A 161 -1.68 1.57 10.64
CA GLY A 161 -0.86 0.73 9.76
C GLY A 161 -0.53 -0.65 10.36
N GLU A 162 -0.40 -0.77 11.68
CA GLU A 162 -0.26 -2.06 12.38
C GLU A 162 -1.50 -2.95 12.15
N ARG A 163 -2.71 -2.42 12.33
CA ARG A 163 -3.94 -3.17 12.07
C ARG A 163 -4.07 -3.54 10.61
N TRP A 164 -3.64 -2.66 9.72
CA TRP A 164 -3.65 -2.94 8.30
C TRP A 164 -2.71 -4.08 7.93
N LEU A 165 -1.50 -4.12 8.50
CA LEU A 165 -0.55 -5.22 8.35
C LEU A 165 -1.18 -6.56 8.77
N GLU A 166 -1.80 -6.61 9.95
CA GLU A 166 -2.49 -7.82 10.45
C GLU A 166 -3.64 -8.24 9.52
N ILE A 167 -4.47 -7.29 9.07
CA ILE A 167 -5.58 -7.51 8.14
C ILE A 167 -5.05 -8.12 6.83
N THR A 168 -4.01 -7.52 6.24
CA THR A 168 -3.41 -7.99 4.99
C THR A 168 -2.78 -9.37 5.17
N ALA A 169 -2.08 -9.63 6.27
CA ALA A 169 -1.45 -10.92 6.54
C ALA A 169 -2.48 -12.05 6.72
N ARG A 170 -3.53 -11.82 7.52
CA ARG A 170 -4.63 -12.79 7.68
C ARG A 170 -5.36 -13.05 6.36
N ASN A 171 -5.62 -12.01 5.56
CA ASN A 171 -6.23 -12.15 4.25
C ASN A 171 -5.35 -12.96 3.29
N ALA A 172 -4.04 -12.75 3.33
CA ALA A 172 -3.08 -13.52 2.55
C ALA A 172 -3.11 -15.00 2.93
N LEU A 173 -3.03 -15.32 4.23
CA LEU A 173 -3.08 -16.70 4.72
C LEU A 173 -4.36 -17.42 4.26
N ARG A 174 -5.53 -16.79 4.44
CA ARG A 174 -6.81 -17.36 3.99
C ARG A 174 -6.87 -17.58 2.49
N ASN A 175 -6.39 -16.61 1.70
CA ASN A 175 -6.37 -16.74 0.25
C ASN A 175 -5.57 -17.97 -0.18
N VAL A 176 -4.45 -18.22 0.48
CA VAL A 176 -3.58 -19.36 0.17
C VAL A 176 -4.25 -20.68 0.60
N ILE A 177 -4.87 -20.73 1.78
CA ILE A 177 -5.56 -21.93 2.29
C ILE A 177 -6.79 -22.28 1.42
N SER A 178 -7.68 -21.32 1.16
CA SER A 178 -8.98 -21.58 0.52
C SER A 178 -8.89 -21.96 -0.96
N ASN A 179 -7.89 -21.45 -1.69
CA ASN A 179 -7.82 -21.63 -3.15
C ASN A 179 -6.95 -22.82 -3.58
N GLY A 180 -6.19 -23.46 -2.68
CA GLY A 180 -5.31 -24.60 -2.98
C GLY A 180 -4.22 -24.37 -4.04
N THR A 181 -4.18 -23.17 -4.65
CA THR A 181 -3.28 -22.68 -5.71
C THR A 181 -3.30 -21.14 -5.60
N VAL A 182 -2.21 -20.41 -5.45
CA VAL A 182 -1.12 -20.09 -6.41
C VAL A 182 0.08 -19.57 -5.58
N PRO A 183 1.33 -19.87 -5.95
CA PRO A 183 2.46 -19.82 -5.01
C PRO A 183 3.08 -18.43 -4.77
N VAL A 184 2.48 -17.37 -5.33
CA VAL A 184 2.91 -15.98 -5.13
C VAL A 184 1.68 -15.08 -5.14
N VAL A 185 1.55 -14.19 -4.15
CA VAL A 185 0.35 -13.34 -4.00
C VAL A 185 0.54 -12.02 -4.74
N SER A 186 -0.44 -11.64 -5.56
CA SER A 186 -0.41 -10.33 -6.25
C SER A 186 -0.78 -9.21 -5.29
N HIS A 187 -0.03 -8.10 -5.27
CA HIS A 187 -0.41 -6.91 -4.48
C HIS A 187 -1.84 -6.44 -4.78
N ALA A 188 -2.26 -6.53 -6.06
CA ALA A 188 -3.62 -6.16 -6.48
C ALA A 188 -4.70 -7.08 -5.91
N LYS A 189 -4.36 -8.34 -5.60
CA LYS A 189 -5.26 -9.29 -4.91
C LYS A 189 -5.22 -9.12 -3.39
N LEU A 190 -4.10 -8.67 -2.83
CA LEU A 190 -3.99 -8.32 -1.41
C LEU A 190 -4.76 -7.05 -1.08
N ASN A 191 -5.05 -6.22 -2.09
CA ASN A 191 -5.70 -4.93 -1.93
C ASN A 191 -5.00 -4.12 -0.83
N THR A 192 -3.68 -3.99 -0.97
CA THR A 192 -2.75 -3.38 -0.01
C THR A 192 -2.99 -1.89 0.23
N GLY A 193 -3.83 -1.27 -0.60
CA GLY A 193 -4.46 0.00 -0.31
C GLY A 193 -3.53 1.19 -0.41
N GLU A 194 -3.93 2.27 0.25
CA GLU A 194 -3.22 3.55 0.28
C GLU A 194 -2.81 3.88 1.70
N ILE A 195 -1.53 4.25 1.87
CA ILE A 195 -0.92 4.56 3.16
C ILE A 195 -0.71 6.06 3.26
N LYS A 196 -1.11 6.65 4.38
CA LYS A 196 -1.06 8.08 4.65
C LYS A 196 -0.23 8.28 5.92
N HIS A 197 0.91 8.95 5.81
CA HIS A 197 1.78 9.28 6.94
C HIS A 197 1.67 10.77 7.27
N LYS A 198 1.30 11.14 8.50
CA LYS A 198 1.15 12.53 8.91
C LYS A 198 2.51 13.22 8.96
N GLY A 199 2.57 14.44 8.42
CA GLY A 199 3.81 15.20 8.33
C GLY A 199 4.79 14.66 7.29
N ALA A 200 6.02 15.14 7.36
CA ALA A 200 7.04 14.83 6.37
C ALA A 200 7.68 13.45 6.59
N ILE A 201 8.03 12.77 5.50
CA ILE A 201 8.86 11.56 5.52
C ILE A 201 10.30 11.98 5.26
N ASN A 202 11.14 11.89 6.29
CA ASN A 202 12.56 12.24 6.21
C ASN A 202 13.32 11.39 5.17
N ALA A 203 14.37 11.97 4.60
CA ALA A 203 15.17 11.31 3.57
C ALA A 203 15.88 10.03 4.04
N ASP A 204 16.12 9.87 5.34
CA ASP A 204 16.70 8.65 5.93
C ASP A 204 15.76 7.44 5.87
N HIS A 205 14.46 7.65 5.66
CA HIS A 205 13.47 6.60 5.41
C HIS A 205 13.33 6.24 3.93
N ILE A 206 14.09 6.87 3.03
CA ILE A 206 14.13 6.53 1.61
C ILE A 206 15.25 5.52 1.37
N GLN A 207 14.90 4.31 0.95
CA GLN A 207 15.84 3.21 0.73
C GLN A 207 16.46 3.26 -0.67
N GLU A 208 15.66 3.59 -1.69
CA GLU A 208 16.09 3.56 -3.08
C GLU A 208 15.26 4.52 -3.95
N VAL A 209 15.81 4.88 -5.11
CA VAL A 209 15.11 5.66 -6.15
C VAL A 209 15.12 4.87 -7.46
N LEU A 210 13.93 4.56 -7.96
CA LEU A 210 13.73 3.89 -9.25
C LEU A 210 13.46 4.95 -10.33
N SER A 211 14.32 5.01 -11.35
CA SER A 211 14.19 5.96 -12.47
C SER A 211 14.41 5.33 -13.85
N THR A 212 15.04 4.16 -13.92
CA THR A 212 15.30 3.41 -15.15
C THR A 212 14.45 2.14 -15.22
N GLU A 213 14.21 1.60 -16.41
CA GLU A 213 13.49 0.32 -16.55
C GLU A 213 14.19 -0.81 -15.79
N ASP A 214 15.52 -0.81 -15.74
CA ASP A 214 16.31 -1.81 -15.00
C ASP A 214 16.10 -1.71 -13.48
N ASP A 215 15.96 -0.50 -12.93
CA ASP A 215 15.63 -0.30 -11.51
C ASP A 215 14.26 -0.93 -11.20
N TYR A 216 13.24 -0.64 -12.04
CA TYR A 216 11.91 -1.20 -11.87
C TYR A 216 11.92 -2.73 -12.01
N HIS A 217 12.64 -3.29 -13.00
CA HIS A 217 12.79 -4.74 -13.14
C HIS A 217 13.47 -5.38 -11.92
N THR A 218 14.49 -4.73 -11.36
CA THR A 218 15.21 -5.21 -10.18
C THR A 218 14.29 -5.24 -8.96
N ALA A 219 13.57 -4.16 -8.69
CA ALA A 219 12.63 -4.07 -7.58
C ALA A 219 11.46 -5.08 -7.72
N LEU A 220 10.95 -5.27 -8.94
CA LEU A 220 9.93 -6.30 -9.23
C LEU A 220 10.45 -7.73 -8.96
N ASN A 221 11.71 -8.00 -9.32
CA ASN A 221 12.32 -9.30 -9.07
C ASN A 221 12.56 -9.52 -7.57
N GLU A 222 12.94 -8.48 -6.82
CA GLU A 222 13.12 -8.57 -5.37
C GLU A 222 11.79 -8.82 -4.64
N MET A 223 10.70 -8.14 -5.05
CA MET A 223 9.35 -8.45 -4.57
C MET A 223 8.98 -9.91 -4.81
N LEU A 224 9.23 -10.41 -6.04
CA LEU A 224 8.98 -11.80 -6.40
C LEU A 224 9.79 -12.75 -5.55
N ARG A 225 11.07 -12.46 -5.34
CA ARG A 225 11.98 -13.26 -4.52
C ARG A 225 11.53 -13.34 -3.06
N ASN A 226 10.78 -12.35 -2.58
CA ASN A 226 10.22 -12.27 -1.23
C ASN A 226 8.75 -12.74 -1.13
N GLY A 227 8.17 -13.30 -2.19
CA GLY A 227 6.86 -13.93 -2.12
C GLY A 227 5.71 -13.15 -2.75
N PHE A 228 5.95 -12.02 -3.40
CA PHE A 228 4.88 -11.17 -3.93
C PHE A 228 5.03 -10.93 -5.44
N THR A 229 3.92 -11.01 -6.19
CA THR A 229 3.94 -10.59 -7.60
C THR A 229 3.41 -9.19 -7.76
N ALA A 230 4.02 -8.43 -8.66
CA ALA A 230 3.33 -7.32 -9.28
C ALA A 230 2.30 -7.81 -10.31
N SER A 231 1.27 -7.01 -10.52
CA SER A 231 0.25 -7.20 -11.56
C SER A 231 0.86 -7.36 -12.96
N SER A 232 2.02 -6.74 -13.23
CA SER A 232 2.76 -6.85 -14.49
C SER A 232 3.20 -8.29 -14.80
N LEU A 233 3.63 -9.08 -13.81
CA LEU A 233 4.05 -10.47 -14.04
C LEU A 233 2.89 -11.39 -14.45
N ASN A 234 1.68 -11.10 -13.94
CA ASN A 234 0.46 -11.78 -14.39
C ASN A 234 0.14 -11.42 -15.86
N SER A 235 0.38 -10.16 -16.25
CA SER A 235 0.22 -9.71 -17.63
C SER A 235 1.27 -10.33 -18.56
N LEU A 236 2.53 -10.44 -18.12
CA LEU A 236 3.60 -11.13 -18.86
C LEU A 236 3.28 -12.61 -19.04
N THR A 237 2.83 -13.30 -17.99
CA THR A 237 2.42 -14.71 -18.10
C THR A 237 1.23 -14.89 -19.07
N LYS A 238 0.26 -13.97 -19.05
CA LYS A 238 -0.86 -13.95 -20.00
C LYS A 238 -0.42 -13.67 -21.44
N LEU A 239 0.59 -12.82 -21.62
CA LEU A 239 1.11 -12.43 -22.94
C LEU A 239 1.99 -13.51 -23.57
N TYR A 240 2.89 -14.11 -22.78
CA TYR A 240 3.91 -15.05 -23.27
C TYR A 240 3.53 -16.53 -23.08
N GLY A 241 2.49 -16.83 -22.30
CA GLY A 241 2.09 -18.21 -21.96
C GLY A 241 3.05 -18.94 -21.02
N HIS A 242 4.15 -18.30 -20.63
CA HIS A 242 5.14 -18.78 -19.67
C HIS A 242 5.69 -17.60 -18.87
N ILE A 243 6.33 -17.92 -17.74
CA ILE A 243 7.06 -16.92 -16.93
C ILE A 243 8.44 -16.76 -17.57
N PRO A 244 8.93 -15.53 -17.80
CA PRO A 244 10.27 -15.33 -18.36
C PRO A 244 11.35 -15.97 -17.48
N THR A 245 12.37 -16.56 -18.11
CA THR A 245 13.40 -17.36 -17.45
C THR A 245 14.10 -16.61 -16.32
N GLU A 246 14.29 -15.29 -16.46
CA GLU A 246 14.91 -14.44 -15.45
C GLU A 246 14.14 -14.38 -14.11
N TYR A 247 12.84 -14.70 -14.11
CA TYR A 247 12.00 -14.72 -12.90
C TYR A 247 11.81 -16.11 -12.30
N GLU A 248 12.22 -17.19 -12.99
CA GLU A 248 11.94 -18.57 -12.56
C GLU A 248 12.55 -18.92 -11.20
N ALA A 249 13.80 -18.49 -10.95
CA ALA A 249 14.49 -18.76 -9.70
C ALA A 249 13.81 -18.06 -8.51
N SER A 250 13.48 -16.77 -8.67
CA SER A 250 12.76 -15.97 -7.68
C SER A 250 11.37 -16.53 -7.41
N LEU A 251 10.64 -16.90 -8.47
CA LEU A 251 9.35 -17.55 -8.37
C LEU A 251 9.46 -18.85 -7.55
N ASN A 252 10.40 -19.74 -7.88
CA ASN A 252 10.59 -21.01 -7.18
C ASN A 252 10.94 -20.82 -5.70
N LYS A 253 11.73 -19.79 -5.38
CA LYS A 253 12.00 -19.40 -3.99
C LYS A 253 10.72 -18.97 -3.27
N ALA A 254 9.93 -18.08 -3.88
CA ALA A 254 8.65 -17.65 -3.31
C ALA A 254 7.68 -18.81 -3.08
N LYS A 255 7.57 -19.76 -4.02
CA LYS A 255 6.72 -20.94 -3.84
C LYS A 255 7.11 -21.73 -2.60
N LYS A 256 8.41 -21.91 -2.38
CA LYS A 256 8.94 -22.63 -1.21
C LYS A 256 8.68 -21.87 0.09
N MET A 257 8.75 -20.54 0.08
CA MET A 257 8.44 -19.71 1.26
C MET A 257 6.96 -19.84 1.64
N TRP A 258 6.04 -19.63 0.69
CA TRP A 258 4.61 -19.75 0.94
C TRP A 258 4.21 -21.17 1.34
N ARG A 259 4.83 -22.21 0.76
CA ARG A 259 4.58 -23.59 1.18
C ARG A 259 4.90 -23.79 2.66
N LYS A 260 6.06 -23.30 3.13
CA LYS A 260 6.44 -23.41 4.55
C LYS A 260 5.44 -22.71 5.48
N ILE A 261 4.87 -21.58 5.05
CA ILE A 261 3.85 -20.84 5.83
C ILE A 261 2.56 -21.64 5.94
N VAL A 262 2.11 -22.26 4.84
CA VAL A 262 0.92 -23.11 4.82
C VAL A 262 1.12 -24.35 5.70
N ASP A 263 2.26 -25.02 5.55
CA ASP A 263 2.61 -26.19 6.36
C ASP A 263 2.68 -25.82 7.85
N LEU A 264 3.20 -24.63 8.17
CA LEU A 264 3.25 -24.08 9.53
C LEU A 264 1.84 -23.83 10.10
N ALA A 265 0.92 -23.29 9.30
CA ALA A 265 -0.48 -23.10 9.65
C ALA A 265 -1.23 -24.43 9.84
N GLY A 266 -0.70 -25.53 9.30
CA GLY A 266 -1.25 -26.88 9.46
C GLY A 266 -2.16 -27.34 8.32
N TYR A 267 -1.96 -26.80 7.11
CA TYR A 267 -2.73 -27.09 5.91
C TYR A 267 -1.88 -27.73 4.80
#